data_AF-A0A960W9Y0-F1
#
_entry.id   AF-A0A960W9Y0-F1
#
_cell.length_a   1.000
_cell.length_b   1.000
_cell.length_c   1.000
_cell.angle_alpha   90.00
_cell.angle_beta   90.00
_cell.angle_gamma   90.00
#
_symmetry.space_group_name_H-M   'P 1'
#
loop_
_entity.id
_entity.type
_entity.pdbx_description
1 polymer ?
#
loop_
_entity_poly.entity_id
_entity_poly.type
_entity_poly.pdbx_seq_one_letter_code
_entity_poly.pdbx_strand_id
1 'polypeptide(L)'
;MKQWLKTIVLIGVFFAVAACLYAQTDNDSMPTVKQQPLDEQPSEETTENQPSIAEKFAHTDQLVTVTTQVNRAKIQIGDSIIYRIEVDAAENVQITFPEFGEFLGGFAITDFQQDGPVKTGRFQRWVRQYTLDVYVSEHYVIPPARITYQLANGEQQQIFTQPIFVAVDSVLTGADAGIRAIKPVQAPAVSRRTKMVITAIIGVLLFAVAGLVVVLWVRKLRQRVEPSLPAHIIALHALQELRRRGLVENGQFKEYYFLVS
;
A
#
# COMPACT_ATOMS: atom_id res chain seq x y z
N MET A 1 8.26 54.02 -9.65
CA MET A 1 7.05 53.20 -9.92
C MET A 1 6.99 52.58 -11.33
N LYS A 2 7.60 53.15 -12.39
CA LYS A 2 7.54 52.60 -13.76
C LYS A 2 8.48 51.41 -14.07
N GLN A 3 9.50 51.13 -13.25
CA GLN A 3 10.48 50.05 -13.52
C GLN A 3 9.94 48.64 -13.19
N TRP A 4 9.08 48.52 -12.18
CA TRP A 4 8.60 47.24 -11.65
C TRP A 4 7.53 46.57 -12.54
N LEU A 5 6.80 47.36 -13.33
CA LEU A 5 5.75 46.83 -14.22
C LEU A 5 6.33 46.12 -15.45
N LYS A 6 7.52 46.55 -15.92
CA LYS A 6 8.20 45.94 -17.08
C LYS A 6 8.78 44.56 -16.77
N THR A 7 9.23 44.36 -15.53
CA THR A 7 9.82 43.08 -15.09
C THR A 7 8.78 41.97 -14.99
N ILE A 8 7.53 42.30 -14.60
CA ILE A 8 6.43 41.34 -14.48
C ILE A 8 5.94 40.86 -15.85
N VAL A 9 5.89 41.74 -16.85
CA VAL A 9 5.49 41.38 -18.22
C VAL A 9 6.54 40.49 -18.90
N LEU A 10 7.83 40.74 -18.66
CA LEU A 10 8.92 39.94 -19.24
C LEU A 10 8.96 38.49 -18.71
N ILE A 11 8.63 38.29 -17.44
CA ILE A 11 8.56 36.95 -16.81
C ILE A 11 7.36 36.15 -17.32
N GLY A 12 6.23 36.81 -17.60
CA GLY A 12 5.04 36.17 -18.18
C GLY A 12 5.24 35.67 -19.62
N VAL A 13 6.00 36.39 -20.44
CA VAL A 13 6.31 35.98 -21.83
C VAL A 13 7.28 34.79 -21.86
N PHE A 14 8.22 34.72 -20.90
CA PHE A 14 9.17 33.60 -20.80
C PHE A 14 8.51 32.27 -20.42
N PHE A 15 7.44 32.31 -19.60
CA PHE A 15 6.66 31.12 -19.25
C PHE A 15 5.76 30.63 -20.40
N ALA A 16 5.35 31.51 -21.32
CA ALA A 16 4.54 31.13 -22.48
C ALA A 16 5.36 30.43 -23.58
N VAL A 17 6.63 30.79 -23.75
CA VAL A 17 7.52 30.16 -24.75
C VAL A 17 7.98 28.76 -24.30
N ALA A 18 8.10 28.52 -23.00
CA ALA A 18 8.43 27.20 -22.46
C ALA A 18 7.28 26.17 -22.57
N ALA A 19 6.03 26.62 -22.63
CA ALA A 19 4.86 25.75 -22.82
C ALA A 19 4.65 25.31 -24.28
N CYS A 20 5.28 25.99 -25.25
CA CYS A 20 5.16 25.64 -26.67
C CYS A 20 6.21 24.62 -27.14
N LEU A 21 7.30 24.42 -26.37
CA LEU A 21 8.41 23.55 -26.78
C LEU A 21 8.27 22.08 -26.32
N TYR A 22 7.19 21.70 -25.65
CA TYR A 22 6.99 20.33 -25.12
C TYR A 22 5.96 19.50 -25.90
N ALA A 23 5.42 20.02 -27.00
CA ALA A 23 4.28 19.41 -27.71
C ALA A 23 4.65 18.70 -29.03
N GLN A 24 5.93 18.44 -29.32
CA GLN A 24 6.34 17.93 -30.63
C GLN A 24 7.50 16.91 -30.57
N THR A 25 7.24 15.72 -30.02
CA THR A 25 8.00 14.49 -30.33
C THR A 25 7.06 13.30 -30.25
N ASP A 26 6.18 13.19 -31.24
CA ASP A 26 5.62 11.90 -31.64
C ASP A 26 6.13 11.61 -33.05
N ASN A 27 6.32 10.31 -33.32
CA ASN A 27 6.67 9.68 -34.60
C ASN A 27 8.12 9.21 -34.71
N ASP A 28 8.34 7.93 -34.35
CA ASP A 28 9.25 7.07 -35.12
C ASP A 28 8.90 5.57 -34.95
N SER A 29 8.39 5.00 -36.04
CA SER A 29 8.67 3.65 -36.57
C SER A 29 8.44 2.40 -35.69
N MET A 30 7.32 1.71 -35.96
CA MET A 30 7.24 0.24 -35.91
C MET A 30 8.00 -0.38 -37.09
N PRO A 31 8.70 -1.51 -36.90
CA PRO A 31 8.93 -2.46 -37.99
C PRO A 31 7.97 -3.67 -37.89
N THR A 32 7.24 -3.82 -38.98
CA THR A 32 6.50 -4.99 -39.44
C THR A 32 7.35 -6.27 -39.40
N VAL A 33 6.82 -7.36 -38.82
CA VAL A 33 7.29 -8.72 -39.12
C VAL A 33 6.14 -9.48 -39.79
N LYS A 34 6.40 -9.86 -41.04
CA LYS A 34 5.53 -10.66 -41.90
C LYS A 34 5.35 -12.06 -41.33
N GLN A 35 4.13 -12.56 -41.48
CA GLN A 35 3.76 -13.97 -41.35
C GLN A 35 4.52 -14.82 -42.37
N GLN A 36 4.81 -16.06 -41.99
CA GLN A 36 4.98 -17.15 -42.95
C GLN A 36 4.22 -18.38 -42.41
N PRO A 37 3.15 -18.84 -43.09
CA PRO A 37 2.44 -20.06 -42.76
C PRO A 37 3.14 -21.26 -43.43
N LEU A 38 3.14 -22.41 -42.76
CA LEU A 38 3.24 -23.69 -43.44
C LEU A 38 1.92 -24.42 -43.24
N ASP A 39 1.14 -24.47 -44.32
CA ASP A 39 0.36 -25.64 -44.75
C ASP A 39 1.27 -26.90 -44.65
N GLU A 40 0.82 -28.14 -44.55
CA GLU A 40 -0.47 -28.76 -44.84
C GLU A 40 -0.49 -30.15 -44.18
N GLN A 41 -1.69 -30.58 -43.83
CA GLN A 41 -2.29 -31.90 -43.54
C GLN A 41 -1.59 -33.19 -44.10
N PRO A 42 -2.23 -34.39 -44.02
CA PRO A 42 -2.81 -35.16 -42.91
C PRO A 42 -2.34 -36.64 -42.95
N SER A 43 -2.63 -37.42 -41.91
CA SER A 43 -2.81 -38.87 -42.12
C SER A 43 -3.82 -39.43 -41.14
N GLU A 44 -4.87 -39.98 -41.73
CA GLU A 44 -6.03 -40.65 -41.18
C GLU A 44 -5.69 -41.89 -40.33
N GLU A 45 -6.55 -42.11 -39.33
CA GLU A 45 -7.26 -43.37 -39.07
C GLU A 45 -6.45 -44.67 -38.90
N THR A 46 -6.48 -45.26 -37.69
CA THR A 46 -6.88 -46.66 -37.50
C THR A 46 -7.35 -46.88 -36.05
N THR A 47 -8.65 -47.17 -35.99
CA THR A 47 -9.43 -48.04 -35.10
C THR A 47 -8.69 -48.93 -34.08
N GLU A 48 -9.37 -49.11 -32.94
CA GLU A 48 -9.36 -50.32 -32.09
C GLU A 48 -8.03 -50.78 -31.48
N ASN A 49 -7.90 -50.61 -30.15
CA ASN A 49 -8.18 -51.72 -29.24
C ASN A 49 -7.98 -51.31 -27.77
N GLN A 50 -9.07 -51.44 -27.01
CA GLN A 50 -9.03 -51.69 -25.58
C GLN A 50 -8.14 -52.93 -25.30
N PRO A 51 -7.42 -52.94 -24.18
CA PRO A 51 -8.04 -53.37 -22.92
C PRO A 51 -7.78 -52.33 -21.82
N SER A 52 -8.77 -51.87 -21.04
CA SER A 52 -9.57 -52.67 -20.10
C SER A 52 -8.73 -53.72 -19.36
N ILE A 53 -7.66 -53.27 -18.70
CA ILE A 53 -7.10 -54.01 -17.57
C ILE A 53 -7.29 -53.13 -16.34
N ALA A 54 -8.47 -53.25 -15.74
CA ALA A 54 -8.60 -53.04 -14.31
C ALA A 54 -7.74 -54.12 -13.65
N GLU A 55 -6.47 -53.79 -13.46
CA GLU A 55 -5.51 -54.66 -12.81
C GLU A 55 -5.82 -54.65 -11.31
N LYS A 56 -6.77 -55.52 -10.97
CA LYS A 56 -7.10 -55.92 -9.61
C LYS A 56 -5.89 -56.71 -9.11
N PHE A 57 -4.88 -56.00 -8.62
CA PHE A 57 -3.79 -56.61 -7.88
C PHE A 57 -4.33 -57.12 -6.53
N ALA A 58 -4.95 -58.29 -6.56
CA ALA A 58 -5.04 -59.14 -5.40
C ALA A 58 -3.62 -59.61 -5.08
N HIS A 59 -2.92 -58.89 -4.20
CA HIS A 59 -1.68 -59.34 -3.60
C HIS A 59 -2.00 -59.87 -2.19
N THR A 60 -1.98 -61.19 -2.10
CA THR A 60 -1.44 -62.00 -0.99
C THR A 60 -1.57 -61.42 0.41
N ASP A 61 -2.48 -62.00 1.21
CA ASP A 61 -2.42 -62.09 2.68
C ASP A 61 -1.71 -60.91 3.39
N GLN A 62 -2.15 -59.68 3.11
CA GLN A 62 -1.57 -58.49 3.70
C GLN A 62 -2.02 -58.36 5.15
N LEU A 63 -1.12 -58.70 6.08
CA LEU A 63 -1.29 -58.44 7.52
C LEU A 63 -1.50 -56.94 7.82
N VAL A 64 -1.03 -56.07 6.91
CA VAL A 64 -1.12 -54.62 7.00
C VAL A 64 -1.47 -54.04 5.62
N THR A 65 -2.53 -53.24 5.54
CA THR A 65 -2.91 -52.45 4.36
C THR A 65 -2.78 -50.98 4.71
N VAL A 66 -2.15 -50.19 3.84
CA VAL A 66 -2.02 -48.74 4.00
C VAL A 66 -2.75 -48.03 2.87
N THR A 67 -3.61 -47.10 3.21
CA THR A 67 -4.32 -46.24 2.27
C THR A 67 -3.96 -44.78 2.56
N THR A 68 -3.57 -44.04 1.53
CA THR A 68 -3.30 -42.61 1.62
C THR A 68 -4.26 -41.83 0.75
N GLN A 69 -4.77 -40.72 1.26
CA GLN A 69 -5.73 -39.89 0.56
C GLN A 69 -5.45 -38.41 0.82
N VAL A 70 -5.72 -37.60 -0.19
CA VAL A 70 -5.76 -36.14 -0.07
C VAL A 70 -7.18 -35.70 -0.41
N ASN A 71 -7.70 -34.74 0.35
CA ASN A 71 -9.05 -34.22 0.11
C ASN A 71 -9.22 -33.55 -1.27
N ARG A 72 -8.16 -32.89 -1.78
CA ARG A 72 -8.16 -32.13 -3.04
C ARG A 72 -6.81 -32.27 -3.76
N ALA A 73 -6.85 -32.66 -5.04
CA ALA A 73 -5.64 -32.74 -5.89
C ALA A 73 -5.29 -31.42 -6.59
N LYS A 74 -6.23 -30.47 -6.64
CA LYS A 74 -6.04 -29.12 -7.18
C LYS A 74 -6.50 -28.11 -6.15
N ILE A 75 -5.63 -27.16 -5.80
CA ILE A 75 -5.89 -26.12 -4.79
C ILE A 75 -5.33 -24.78 -5.25
N GLN A 76 -5.70 -23.72 -4.54
CA GLN A 76 -5.13 -22.40 -4.76
C GLN A 76 -4.08 -22.07 -3.70
N ILE A 77 -3.21 -21.11 -4.01
CA ILE A 77 -2.26 -20.56 -3.03
C ILE A 77 -2.99 -20.04 -1.78
N GLY A 78 -2.53 -20.46 -0.59
CA GLY A 78 -3.16 -20.12 0.69
C GLY A 78 -4.27 -21.08 1.15
N ASP A 79 -4.64 -22.08 0.36
CA ASP A 79 -5.54 -23.14 0.80
C ASP A 79 -4.81 -24.18 1.66
N SER A 80 -5.50 -24.68 2.68
CA SER A 80 -5.09 -25.86 3.45
C SER A 80 -5.62 -27.15 2.83
N ILE A 81 -4.78 -28.18 2.72
CA ILE A 81 -5.18 -29.54 2.35
C ILE A 81 -5.04 -30.51 3.52
N ILE A 82 -5.90 -31.52 3.51
CA ILE A 82 -5.88 -32.58 4.51
C ILE A 82 -5.31 -33.81 3.84
N TYR A 83 -4.14 -34.24 4.33
CA TYR A 83 -3.52 -35.50 3.97
C TYR A 83 -3.81 -36.54 5.04
N ARG A 84 -4.46 -37.63 4.65
CA ARG A 84 -4.87 -38.71 5.55
C ARG A 84 -4.12 -39.99 5.22
N ILE A 85 -3.53 -40.59 6.25
CA ILE A 85 -2.92 -41.92 6.20
C ILE A 85 -3.79 -42.84 7.06
N GLU A 86 -4.35 -43.87 6.44
CA GLU A 86 -5.12 -44.92 7.10
C GLU A 86 -4.33 -46.23 7.04
N VAL A 87 -4.17 -46.87 8.19
CA VAL A 87 -3.47 -48.15 8.29
C VAL A 87 -4.42 -49.16 8.92
N ASP A 88 -4.73 -50.21 8.17
CA ASP A 88 -5.48 -51.37 8.64
C ASP A 88 -4.51 -52.51 8.91
N ALA A 89 -4.32 -52.91 10.17
CA ALA A 89 -3.44 -54.02 10.54
C ALA A 89 -4.12 -55.06 11.42
N ALA A 90 -3.63 -56.29 11.41
CA ALA A 90 -4.12 -57.36 12.27
C ALA A 90 -3.91 -57.07 13.76
N GLU A 91 -4.70 -57.70 14.64
CA GLU A 91 -4.81 -57.39 16.08
C GLU A 91 -3.50 -57.48 16.89
N ASN A 92 -2.46 -58.15 16.36
CA ASN A 92 -1.17 -58.36 17.03
C ASN A 92 0.00 -57.61 16.36
N VAL A 93 -0.27 -56.50 15.68
CA VAL A 93 0.75 -55.69 15.00
C VAL A 93 0.82 -54.32 15.67
N GLN A 94 2.04 -53.89 16.04
CA GLN A 94 2.28 -52.53 16.52
C GLN A 94 2.71 -51.65 15.35
N ILE A 95 2.08 -50.49 15.18
CA ILE A 95 2.38 -49.55 14.10
C ILE A 95 3.04 -48.29 14.66
N THR A 96 4.11 -47.88 14.00
CA THR A 96 4.77 -46.59 14.21
C THR A 96 4.58 -45.74 12.95
N PHE A 97 3.86 -44.62 13.10
CA PHE A 97 3.69 -43.64 12.03
C PHE A 97 4.99 -42.85 11.78
N PRO A 98 5.25 -42.43 10.53
CA PRO A 98 6.34 -41.52 10.23
C PRO A 98 6.13 -40.15 10.90
N GLU A 99 7.22 -39.55 11.34
CA GLU A 99 7.27 -38.16 11.74
C GLU A 99 7.84 -37.34 10.58
N PHE A 100 6.96 -36.56 9.96
CA PHE A 100 7.35 -35.51 9.03
C PHE A 100 7.58 -34.28 9.89
N GLY A 101 8.75 -33.64 9.80
CA GLY A 101 9.11 -32.49 10.64
C GLY A 101 8.22 -31.27 10.41
N GLU A 102 8.79 -30.16 9.95
CA GLU A 102 7.99 -28.95 9.66
C GLU A 102 7.46 -28.94 8.21
N PHE A 103 8.08 -29.70 7.31
CA PHE A 103 7.78 -29.69 5.89
C PHE A 103 7.61 -31.09 5.32
N LEU A 104 6.66 -31.23 4.39
CA LEU A 104 6.39 -32.46 3.65
C LEU A 104 6.22 -32.15 2.16
N GLY A 105 7.22 -32.49 1.35
CA GLY A 105 7.11 -32.35 -0.11
C GLY A 105 6.85 -30.92 -0.61
N GLY A 106 7.35 -29.91 0.11
CA GLY A 106 7.12 -28.48 -0.17
C GLY A 106 5.90 -27.87 0.52
N PHE A 107 5.07 -28.68 1.18
CA PHE A 107 4.01 -28.20 2.07
C PHE A 107 4.53 -27.95 3.49
N ALA A 108 4.00 -26.94 4.15
CA ALA A 108 4.22 -26.71 5.58
C ALA A 108 3.18 -27.49 6.39
N ILE A 109 3.61 -28.19 7.43
CA ILE A 109 2.70 -28.91 8.33
C ILE A 109 2.26 -27.96 9.44
N THR A 110 0.97 -27.60 9.45
CA THR A 110 0.42 -26.65 10.41
C THR A 110 -0.19 -27.35 11.62
N ASP A 111 -0.80 -28.52 11.41
CA ASP A 111 -1.38 -29.33 12.48
C ASP A 111 -1.34 -30.82 12.12
N PHE A 112 -1.39 -31.68 13.13
CA PHE A 112 -1.55 -33.11 12.96
C PHE A 112 -2.47 -33.69 14.03
N GLN A 113 -3.34 -34.61 13.60
CA GLN A 113 -4.26 -35.31 14.47
C GLN A 113 -4.10 -36.82 14.25
N GLN A 114 -4.17 -37.58 15.34
CA GLN A 114 -4.10 -39.04 15.28
C GLN A 114 -5.31 -39.64 15.98
N ASP A 115 -6.06 -40.45 15.23
CA ASP A 115 -7.22 -41.18 15.70
C ASP A 115 -6.93 -42.69 15.73
N GLY A 116 -7.43 -43.37 16.76
CA GLY A 116 -7.39 -44.83 16.89
C GLY A 116 -6.34 -45.37 17.88
N PRO A 117 -6.17 -46.70 17.94
CA PRO A 117 -6.80 -47.70 17.07
C PRO A 117 -8.30 -47.89 17.28
N VAL A 118 -9.05 -47.99 16.19
CA VAL A 118 -10.46 -48.42 16.18
C VAL A 118 -10.53 -49.86 15.70
N LYS A 119 -11.05 -50.77 16.54
CA LYS A 119 -11.24 -52.18 16.14
C LYS A 119 -12.33 -52.29 15.08
N THR A 120 -11.97 -52.80 13.90
CA THR A 120 -12.86 -53.13 12.79
C THR A 120 -12.80 -54.63 12.53
N GLY A 121 -13.60 -55.40 13.24
CA GLY A 121 -13.61 -56.87 13.14
C GLY A 121 -12.28 -57.49 13.59
N ARG A 122 -11.55 -58.14 12.66
CA ARG A 122 -10.24 -58.77 12.91
C ARG A 122 -9.05 -57.82 12.72
N PHE A 123 -9.32 -56.59 12.28
CA PHE A 123 -8.30 -55.57 12.03
C PHE A 123 -8.48 -54.41 13.00
N GLN A 124 -7.38 -53.73 13.28
CA GLN A 124 -7.34 -52.45 13.96
C GLN A 124 -7.04 -51.39 12.89
N ARG A 125 -7.81 -50.29 12.93
CA ARG A 125 -7.64 -49.15 12.03
C ARG A 125 -7.02 -47.98 12.78
N TRP A 126 -5.91 -47.47 12.28
CA TRP A 126 -5.31 -46.22 12.73
C TRP A 126 -5.43 -45.18 11.64
N VAL A 127 -5.76 -43.95 12.03
CA VAL A 127 -5.91 -42.83 11.10
C VAL A 127 -5.04 -41.69 11.59
N ARG A 128 -4.18 -41.17 10.71
CA ARG A 128 -3.41 -39.96 10.99
C ARG A 128 -3.69 -38.92 9.92
N GLN A 129 -4.05 -37.72 10.35
CA GLN A 129 -4.39 -36.59 9.50
C GLN A 129 -3.36 -35.49 9.68
N TYR A 130 -2.91 -34.91 8.58
CA TYR A 130 -2.00 -33.79 8.54
C TYR A 130 -2.67 -32.64 7.80
N THR A 131 -2.66 -31.46 8.41
CA THR A 131 -3.08 -30.21 7.77
C THR A 131 -1.85 -29.59 7.13
N LEU A 132 -1.88 -29.47 5.82
CA LEU A 132 -0.77 -29.01 4.99
C LEU A 132 -1.13 -27.68 4.33
N ASP A 133 -0.26 -26.69 4.47
CA ASP A 133 -0.41 -25.37 3.86
C ASP A 133 0.65 -25.13 2.77
N VAL A 134 0.29 -24.33 1.77
CA VAL A 134 1.17 -23.97 0.66
C VAL A 134 1.14 -22.48 0.36
N TYR A 135 2.31 -21.91 0.10
CA TYR A 135 2.52 -20.47 -0.06
C TYR A 135 3.06 -20.08 -1.44
N VAL A 136 3.33 -21.05 -2.32
CA VAL A 136 3.85 -20.79 -3.66
C VAL A 136 3.03 -21.61 -4.66
N SER A 137 2.77 -21.04 -5.84
CA SER A 137 1.98 -21.69 -6.90
C SER A 137 2.88 -22.53 -7.79
N GLU A 138 3.03 -23.80 -7.45
CA GLU A 138 3.81 -24.78 -8.21
C GLU A 138 3.11 -26.16 -8.20
N HIS A 139 3.74 -27.14 -8.84
CA HIS A 139 3.32 -28.54 -8.77
C HIS A 139 4.11 -29.22 -7.66
N TYR A 140 3.41 -29.73 -6.64
CA TYR A 140 4.02 -30.38 -5.50
C TYR A 140 3.77 -31.89 -5.53
N VAL A 141 4.71 -32.61 -4.92
CA VAL A 141 4.62 -34.07 -4.76
C VAL A 141 4.78 -34.39 -3.28
N ILE A 142 3.73 -34.99 -2.70
CA ILE A 142 3.80 -35.57 -1.36
C ILE A 142 4.63 -36.85 -1.47
N PRO A 143 5.80 -36.94 -0.81
CA PRO A 143 6.67 -38.08 -0.94
C PRO A 143 6.08 -39.34 -0.29
N PRO A 144 6.53 -40.54 -0.69
CA PRO A 144 6.20 -41.79 -0.02
C PRO A 144 6.43 -41.74 1.48
N ALA A 145 5.38 -41.98 2.25
CA ALA A 145 5.43 -42.10 3.70
C ALA A 145 6.00 -43.48 4.08
N ARG A 146 7.01 -43.51 4.96
CA ARG A 146 7.57 -44.75 5.49
C ARG A 146 6.86 -45.12 6.78
N ILE A 147 6.03 -46.16 6.74
CA ILE A 147 5.34 -46.68 7.92
C ILE A 147 6.05 -47.94 8.37
N THR A 148 6.37 -48.00 9.65
CA THR A 148 7.08 -49.14 10.23
C THR A 148 6.12 -49.92 11.11
N TYR A 149 6.12 -51.24 11.00
CA TYR A 149 5.28 -52.10 11.82
C TYR A 149 6.10 -53.26 12.38
N GLN A 150 5.73 -53.70 13.58
CA GLN A 150 6.34 -54.84 14.25
C GLN A 150 5.31 -55.96 14.36
N LEU A 151 5.69 -57.14 13.85
CA LEU A 151 4.90 -58.35 13.97
C LEU A 151 5.05 -58.95 15.38
N ALA A 152 4.14 -59.84 15.76
CA ALA A 152 4.17 -60.53 17.05
C ALA A 152 5.44 -61.36 17.30
N ASN A 153 6.18 -61.72 16.25
CA ASN A 153 7.47 -62.42 16.32
C ASN A 153 8.66 -61.47 16.60
N GLY A 154 8.42 -60.16 16.73
CA GLY A 154 9.45 -59.13 16.92
C GLY A 154 10.14 -58.66 15.64
N GLU A 155 9.75 -59.17 14.47
CA GLU A 155 10.29 -58.72 13.19
C GLU A 155 9.72 -57.34 12.82
N GLN A 156 10.62 -56.42 12.48
CA GLN A 156 10.27 -55.08 12.06
C GLN A 156 10.26 -54.99 10.54
N GLN A 157 9.11 -54.64 9.98
CA GLN A 157 8.93 -54.47 8.54
C GLN A 157 8.48 -53.04 8.23
N GLN A 158 8.66 -52.64 6.98
CA GLN A 158 8.40 -51.29 6.52
C GLN A 158 7.60 -51.33 5.24
N ILE A 159 6.61 -50.44 5.16
CA ILE A 159 5.78 -50.24 3.98
C ILE A 159 5.86 -48.77 3.57
N PHE A 160 5.98 -48.55 2.27
CA PHE A 160 6.01 -47.21 1.68
C PHE A 160 4.69 -46.93 0.98
N THR A 161 4.18 -45.72 1.14
CA THR A 161 2.97 -45.29 0.43
C THR A 161 3.32 -44.81 -0.98
N GLN A 162 2.30 -44.65 -1.82
CA GLN A 162 2.49 -44.07 -3.14
C GLN A 162 2.67 -42.55 -3.04
N PRO A 163 3.48 -41.93 -3.92
CA PRO A 163 3.57 -40.48 -4.02
C PRO A 163 2.26 -39.88 -4.55
N ILE A 164 1.88 -38.71 -4.05
CA ILE A 164 0.65 -38.02 -4.46
C ILE A 164 1.00 -36.66 -5.08
N PHE A 165 0.50 -36.41 -6.28
CA PHE A 165 0.68 -35.15 -7.00
C PHE A 165 -0.44 -34.16 -6.67
N VAL A 166 -0.06 -32.92 -6.34
CA VAL A 166 -0.99 -31.83 -6.03
C VAL A 166 -0.59 -30.61 -6.85
N ALA A 167 -1.54 -30.06 -7.63
CA ALA A 167 -1.32 -28.83 -8.40
C ALA A 167 -1.85 -27.62 -7.63
N VAL A 168 -1.01 -26.58 -7.52
CA VAL A 168 -1.34 -25.34 -6.79
C VAL A 168 -1.42 -24.19 -7.78
N ASP A 169 -2.65 -23.74 -8.02
CA ASP A 169 -2.94 -22.64 -8.92
C ASP A 169 -2.82 -21.28 -8.19
N SER A 170 -2.43 -20.25 -8.93
CA SER A 170 -2.51 -18.88 -8.43
C SER A 170 -3.96 -18.39 -8.48
N VAL A 171 -4.38 -17.66 -7.44
CA VAL A 171 -5.68 -16.96 -7.42
C VAL A 171 -5.73 -15.87 -8.50
N LEU A 172 -4.57 -15.36 -8.93
CA LEU A 172 -4.49 -14.34 -9.97
C LEU A 172 -4.79 -14.96 -11.34
N THR A 173 -6.02 -14.80 -11.80
CA THR A 173 -6.40 -15.14 -13.18
C THR A 173 -5.67 -14.21 -14.16
N GLY A 174 -5.33 -14.69 -15.37
CA GLY A 174 -4.31 -14.11 -16.26
C GLY A 174 -4.37 -12.60 -16.61
N ALA A 175 -5.47 -11.89 -16.31
CA ALA A 175 -5.55 -10.43 -16.44
C ALA A 175 -5.06 -9.65 -15.19
N ASP A 176 -4.97 -10.31 -14.03
CA ASP A 176 -4.51 -9.77 -12.75
C ASP A 176 -3.11 -10.27 -12.36
N ALA A 177 -2.57 -11.28 -13.05
CA ALA A 177 -1.24 -11.84 -12.80
C ALA A 177 -0.08 -10.91 -13.23
N GLY A 178 -0.37 -9.88 -14.04
CA GLY A 178 0.62 -8.88 -14.42
C GLY A 178 0.91 -7.90 -13.29
N ILE A 179 2.20 -7.53 -13.12
CA ILE A 179 2.62 -6.46 -12.21
C ILE A 179 1.90 -5.17 -12.62
N ARG A 180 0.83 -4.81 -11.91
CA ARG A 180 0.12 -3.55 -12.13
C ARG A 180 0.97 -2.41 -11.57
N ALA A 181 1.05 -1.33 -12.32
CA ALA A 181 1.63 -0.09 -11.81
C ALA A 181 0.91 0.29 -10.50
N ILE A 182 1.70 0.50 -9.46
CA ILE A 182 1.21 0.99 -8.16
C ILE A 182 0.48 2.30 -8.44
N LYS A 183 -0.80 2.39 -8.08
CA LYS A 183 -1.57 3.61 -8.27
C LYS A 183 -0.83 4.77 -7.58
N PRO A 184 -0.67 5.93 -8.25
CA PRO A 184 -0.06 7.08 -7.60
C PRO A 184 -0.87 7.44 -6.35
N VAL A 185 -0.18 7.76 -5.27
CA VAL A 185 -0.81 8.20 -4.02
C VAL A 185 -1.61 9.46 -4.32
N GLN A 186 -2.94 9.33 -4.37
CA GLN A 186 -3.80 10.49 -4.52
C GLN A 186 -3.89 11.19 -3.16
N ALA A 187 -3.47 12.44 -3.09
CA ALA A 187 -3.71 13.27 -1.92
C ALA A 187 -5.22 13.28 -1.61
N PRO A 188 -5.62 13.27 -0.33
CA PRO A 188 -7.03 13.26 0.03
C PRO A 188 -7.73 14.44 -0.65
N ALA A 189 -8.79 14.15 -1.39
CA ALA A 189 -9.57 15.18 -2.06
C ALA A 189 -10.17 16.11 -1.01
N VAL A 190 -9.57 17.30 -0.83
CA VAL A 190 -10.09 18.33 0.07
C VAL A 190 -11.48 18.73 -0.41
N SER A 191 -12.50 18.42 0.41
CA SER A 191 -13.89 18.71 0.08
C SER A 191 -14.10 20.20 -0.20
N ARG A 192 -15.07 20.53 -1.08
CA ARG A 192 -15.44 21.93 -1.36
C ARG A 192 -15.76 22.70 -0.07
N ARG A 193 -16.37 22.03 0.91
CA ARG A 193 -16.69 22.58 2.23
C ARG A 193 -15.42 22.93 3.01
N THR A 194 -14.42 22.04 3.04
CA THR A 194 -13.12 22.30 3.68
C THR A 194 -12.42 23.49 3.05
N LYS A 195 -12.42 23.60 1.71
CA LYS A 195 -11.86 24.77 1.02
C LYS A 195 -12.57 26.07 1.42
N MET A 196 -13.90 26.08 1.44
CA MET A 196 -14.68 27.25 1.86
C MET A 196 -14.37 27.67 3.30
N VAL A 197 -14.26 26.71 4.23
CA VAL A 197 -13.91 26.99 5.63
C VAL A 197 -12.51 27.59 5.74
N ILE A 198 -11.52 27.01 5.05
CA ILE A 198 -10.14 27.55 5.05
C ILE A 198 -10.12 28.98 4.48
N THR A 199 -10.80 29.22 3.36
CA THR A 199 -10.87 30.58 2.77
C THR A 199 -11.58 31.57 3.67
N ALA A 200 -12.63 31.15 4.39
CA ALA A 200 -13.34 32.01 5.34
C ALA A 200 -12.44 32.37 6.53
N ILE A 201 -11.69 31.41 7.07
CA ILE A 201 -10.73 31.65 8.17
C ILE A 201 -9.65 32.65 7.74
N ILE A 202 -9.08 32.48 6.55
CA ILE A 202 -8.07 33.40 5.99
C ILE A 202 -8.68 34.79 5.79
N GLY A 203 -9.91 34.87 5.27
CA GLY A 203 -10.62 36.14 5.08
C GLY A 203 -10.85 36.90 6.39
N VAL A 204 -11.29 36.19 7.44
CA VAL A 204 -11.48 36.77 8.78
C VAL A 204 -10.17 37.25 9.37
N LEU A 205 -9.10 36.46 9.23
CA LEU A 205 -7.77 36.83 9.73
C LEU A 205 -7.25 38.11 9.05
N LEU A 206 -7.39 38.21 7.73
CA LEU A 206 -7.00 39.42 6.98
C LEU A 206 -7.82 40.65 7.40
N PHE A 207 -9.13 40.49 7.62
CA PHE A 207 -9.98 41.59 8.11
C PHE A 207 -9.58 42.06 9.51
N ALA A 208 -9.26 41.12 10.42
CA ALA A 208 -8.82 41.44 11.77
C ALA A 208 -7.49 42.22 11.75
N VAL A 209 -6.53 41.80 10.92
CA VAL A 209 -5.24 42.50 10.76
C VAL A 209 -5.45 43.90 10.17
N ALA A 210 -6.27 44.04 9.13
CA ALA A 210 -6.59 45.34 8.54
C ALA A 210 -7.24 46.28 9.56
N GLY A 211 -8.20 45.79 10.35
CA GLY A 211 -8.84 46.54 11.43
C GLY A 211 -7.83 47.01 12.48
N LEU A 212 -6.90 46.14 12.89
CA LEU A 212 -5.84 46.49 13.84
C LEU A 212 -4.94 47.60 13.30
N VAL A 213 -4.52 47.51 12.04
CA VAL A 213 -3.68 48.54 11.39
C VAL A 213 -4.40 49.90 11.36
N VAL A 214 -5.69 49.91 11.01
CA VAL A 214 -6.50 51.15 10.98
C VAL A 214 -6.61 51.75 12.38
N VAL A 215 -6.90 50.95 13.40
CA VAL A 215 -6.98 51.42 14.79
C VAL A 215 -5.65 52.02 15.25
N LEU A 216 -4.52 51.38 14.95
CA LEU A 216 -3.19 51.89 15.28
C LEU A 216 -2.88 53.19 14.53
N TRP A 217 -3.25 53.29 13.25
CA TRP A 217 -3.12 54.53 12.47
C TRP A 217 -3.94 55.69 13.07
N VAL A 218 -5.20 55.44 13.42
CA VAL A 218 -6.07 56.47 14.03
C VAL A 218 -5.55 56.88 15.40
N ARG A 219 -5.07 55.94 16.23
CA ARG A 219 -4.43 56.26 17.52
C ARG A 219 -3.19 57.14 17.34
N LYS A 220 -2.34 56.81 16.36
CA LYS A 220 -1.14 57.61 16.04
C LYS A 220 -1.50 59.01 15.53
N LEU A 221 -2.60 59.16 14.79
CA LEU A 221 -3.07 60.45 14.32
C LEU A 221 -3.66 61.30 15.46
N ARG A 222 -4.42 60.69 16.38
CA ARG A 222 -4.98 61.38 17.55
C ARG A 222 -3.91 61.79 18.56
N GLN A 223 -2.86 61.00 18.73
CA GLN A 223 -1.71 61.38 19.59
C GLN A 223 -0.88 62.53 19.01
N ARG A 224 -0.97 62.79 17.69
CA ARG A 224 -0.33 63.96 17.05
C ARG A 224 -1.11 65.25 17.19
N VAL A 225 -2.35 65.17 17.69
CA VAL A 225 -3.12 66.36 18.10
C VAL A 225 -2.81 66.60 19.57
N GLU A 226 -1.56 66.98 19.86
CA GLU A 226 -1.30 67.69 21.12
C GLU A 226 -2.14 68.97 21.07
N PRO A 227 -2.86 69.33 22.16
CA PRO A 227 -3.50 70.63 22.21
C PRO A 227 -2.40 71.68 22.05
N SER A 228 -2.42 72.41 20.93
CA SER A 228 -1.60 73.61 20.76
C SER A 228 -1.77 74.46 22.01
N LEU A 229 -0.67 74.98 22.59
CA LEU A 229 -0.75 75.84 23.76
C LEU A 229 -1.83 76.90 23.51
N PRO A 230 -2.72 77.17 24.49
CA PRO A 230 -3.76 78.19 24.33
C PRO A 230 -3.18 79.49 23.77
N ALA A 231 -3.86 80.10 22.80
CA ALA A 231 -3.35 81.25 22.06
C ALA A 231 -2.88 82.41 22.98
N HIS A 232 -3.52 82.58 24.14
CA HIS A 232 -3.15 83.59 25.13
C HIS A 232 -1.77 83.34 25.79
N ILE A 233 -1.35 82.09 25.95
CA ILE A 233 -0.03 81.74 26.51
C ILE A 233 1.07 82.05 25.50
N ILE A 234 0.83 81.73 24.21
CA ILE A 234 1.76 82.03 23.11
C ILE A 234 1.97 83.54 23.02
N ALA A 235 0.89 84.32 23.08
CA ALA A 235 0.94 85.78 23.07
C ALA A 235 1.73 86.33 24.28
N LEU A 236 1.51 85.81 25.48
CA LEU A 236 2.25 86.22 26.68
C LEU A 236 3.75 85.94 26.55
N HIS A 237 4.14 84.76 26.07
CA HIS A 237 5.54 84.42 25.83
C HIS A 237 6.18 85.35 24.78
N ALA A 238 5.47 85.62 23.67
CA ALA A 238 5.96 86.55 22.65
C ALA A 238 6.18 87.97 23.21
N LEU A 239 5.26 88.46 24.04
CA LEU A 239 5.39 89.75 24.72
C LEU A 239 6.54 89.78 25.73
N GLN A 240 6.75 88.70 26.48
CA GLN A 240 7.88 88.57 27.41
C GLN A 240 9.22 88.57 26.67
N GLU A 241 9.31 87.86 25.55
CA GLU A 241 10.49 87.84 24.70
C GLU A 241 10.79 89.23 24.12
N LEU A 242 9.76 89.93 23.64
CA LEU A 242 9.91 91.29 23.14
C LEU A 242 10.41 92.26 24.22
N ARG A 243 9.92 92.11 25.46
CA ARG A 243 10.38 92.90 26.61
C ARG A 243 11.85 92.62 26.94
N ARG A 244 12.29 91.35 26.92
CA ARG A 244 13.69 90.97 27.18
C ARG A 244 14.68 91.56 26.18
N ARG A 245 14.25 91.80 24.94
CA ARG A 245 15.10 92.39 23.90
C ARG A 245 15.44 93.86 24.13
N GLY A 246 14.80 94.54 25.10
CA GLY A 246 15.18 95.90 25.50
C GLY A 246 15.07 96.94 24.37
N LEU A 247 14.24 96.70 23.35
CA LEU A 247 14.15 97.56 22.15
C LEU A 247 13.73 99.00 22.48
N VAL A 248 12.94 99.17 23.54
CA VAL A 248 12.52 100.48 24.06
C VAL A 248 13.69 101.23 24.70
N GLU A 249 14.56 100.51 25.44
CA GLU A 249 15.73 101.07 26.11
C GLU A 249 16.82 101.46 25.11
N ASN A 250 16.93 100.72 24.01
CA ASN A 250 17.85 101.01 22.90
C ASN A 250 17.33 102.10 21.92
N GLY A 251 16.20 102.74 22.21
CA GLY A 251 15.63 103.81 21.38
C GLY A 251 14.96 103.36 20.07
N GLN A 252 14.74 102.06 19.87
CA GLN A 252 14.19 101.46 18.65
C GLN A 252 12.65 101.34 18.70
N PHE A 253 11.96 102.47 18.92
CA PHE A 253 10.50 102.50 19.14
C PHE A 253 9.67 102.01 17.95
N LYS A 254 10.11 102.28 16.71
CA LYS A 254 9.39 101.90 15.49
C LYS A 254 9.30 100.38 15.34
N GLU A 255 10.37 99.68 15.68
CA GLU A 255 10.49 98.23 15.55
C GLU A 255 9.69 97.52 16.65
N TYR A 256 9.70 98.08 17.87
CA TYR A 256 8.85 97.61 18.96
C TYR A 256 7.36 97.68 18.60
N TYR A 257 6.89 98.78 18.02
CA TYR A 257 5.48 98.96 17.66
C TYR A 257 5.04 97.98 16.55
N PHE A 258 5.89 97.75 15.55
CA PHE A 258 5.59 96.81 14.46
C PHE A 258 5.52 95.34 14.93
N LEU A 259 6.24 94.98 16.00
CA LEU A 259 6.26 93.63 16.55
C LEU A 259 5.13 93.33 17.55
N VAL A 260 4.47 94.36 18.11
CA VAL A 260 3.31 94.23 19.02
C VAL A 260 1.98 94.25 18.28
N SER A 261 1.92 94.99 17.17
CA SER A 261 0.74 95.09 16.29
C SER A 261 0.48 93.81 15.51
#